data_AF-A0A5M6D1J5-F1
#
_entry.id   AF-A0A5M6D1J5-F1
#
_cell.length_a   1.000
_cell.length_b   1.000
_cell.length_c   1.000
_cell.angle_alpha   90.00
_cell.angle_beta   90.00
_cell.angle_gamma   90.00
#
_symmetry.space_group_name_H-M   'P 1'
#
loop_
_entity.id
_entity.type
_entity.pdbx_description
1 polymer ?
#
loop_
_entity_poly.entity_id
_entity_poly.type
_entity_poly.pdbx_seq_one_letter_code
_entity_poly.pdbx_strand_id
1 'polypeptide(L)'
;MSESRRSSAHRLAKQVLWMVAYWLGIGAILGCSIALRHQADPRGFVCFAIAGMMVCCLPGLVFGLFSDRPDHSLHGALGGALLGLTMAVCLHLDSRSEIVELFLLCGGIVGVTLPAYVNGLIKLASIASRRLSMRQPHSTR
;
A
#
# COMPACT_ATOMS: atom_id res chain seq x y z
N MET A 1 -11.85 -15.15 28.53
CA MET A 1 -11.96 -14.14 27.44
C MET A 1 -10.57 -13.67 26.92
N SER A 2 -9.53 -14.53 26.91
CA SER A 2 -8.13 -14.08 26.89
C SER A 2 -7.25 -14.57 25.71
N GLU A 3 -7.53 -15.70 25.08
CA GLU A 3 -6.65 -16.22 23.99
C GLU A 3 -6.96 -15.62 22.61
N SER A 4 -8.24 -15.46 22.27
CA SER A 4 -8.66 -14.91 20.97
C SER A 4 -8.10 -13.48 20.74
N ARG A 5 -8.12 -12.62 21.77
CA ARG A 5 -7.60 -11.24 21.68
C ARG A 5 -6.08 -11.18 21.53
N ARG A 6 -5.32 -12.05 22.22
CA ARG A 6 -3.85 -12.10 22.08
C ARG A 6 -3.43 -12.51 20.68
N SER A 7 -4.12 -13.49 20.08
CA SER A 7 -3.82 -13.92 18.70
C SER A 7 -4.03 -12.80 17.67
N SER A 8 -5.06 -11.98 17.86
CA SER A 8 -5.37 -10.87 16.95
C SER A 8 -4.41 -9.70 17.11
N ALA A 9 -4.02 -9.35 18.34
CA ALA A 9 -3.04 -8.30 18.58
C ALA A 9 -1.67 -8.62 17.97
N HIS A 10 -1.23 -9.88 18.07
CA HIS A 10 0.05 -10.30 17.49
C HIS A 10 0.05 -10.25 15.95
N ARG A 11 -1.05 -10.66 15.31
CA ARG A 11 -1.21 -10.56 13.85
C ARG A 11 -1.20 -9.10 13.37
N LEU A 12 -1.92 -8.22 14.07
CA LEU A 12 -1.96 -6.79 13.76
C LEU A 12 -0.57 -6.13 13.91
N ALA A 13 0.14 -6.44 15.00
CA ALA A 13 1.49 -5.90 15.21
C ALA A 13 2.46 -6.34 14.11
N LYS A 14 2.44 -7.63 13.74
CA LYS A 14 3.27 -8.16 12.64
C LYS A 14 2.93 -7.47 11.31
N GLN A 15 1.65 -7.24 11.04
CA GLN A 15 1.18 -6.54 9.85
C GLN A 15 1.66 -5.10 9.76
N VAL A 16 1.47 -4.32 10.84
CA VAL A 16 1.92 -2.94 10.90
C VAL A 16 3.44 -2.89 10.71
N LEU A 17 4.18 -3.81 11.32
CA LEU A 17 5.62 -3.90 11.16
C LEU A 17 6.03 -4.15 9.70
N TRP A 18 5.38 -5.09 9.00
CA TRP A 18 5.69 -5.36 7.58
C TRP A 18 5.37 -4.17 6.68
N MET A 19 4.26 -3.49 6.91
CA MET A 19 3.90 -2.29 6.15
C MET A 19 4.87 -1.14 6.41
N VAL A 20 5.20 -0.88 7.68
CA VAL A 20 6.19 0.13 8.04
C VAL A 20 7.54 -0.20 7.42
N ALA A 21 7.99 -1.46 7.47
CA ALA A 21 9.25 -1.89 6.85
C ALA A 21 9.25 -1.69 5.33
N TYR A 22 8.15 -2.04 4.65
CA TYR A 22 7.99 -1.83 3.21
C TYR A 22 8.10 -0.33 2.84
N TRP A 23 7.35 0.52 3.54
CA TRP A 23 7.34 1.95 3.29
C TRP A 23 8.66 2.63 3.70
N LEU A 24 9.34 2.14 4.74
CA LEU A 24 10.71 2.57 5.06
C LEU A 24 11.66 2.27 3.91
N GLY A 25 11.55 1.09 3.29
CA GLY A 25 12.33 0.74 2.10
C GLY A 25 12.09 1.71 0.93
N ILE A 26 10.83 2.00 0.63
CA ILE A 26 10.47 3.00 -0.40
C ILE A 26 11.04 4.38 -0.04
N GLY A 27 10.85 4.83 1.20
CA GLY A 27 11.36 6.11 1.68
C GLY A 27 12.87 6.22 1.56
N ALA A 28 13.61 5.16 1.90
CA ALA A 28 15.04 5.09 1.73
C ALA A 28 15.45 5.25 0.26
N ILE A 29 14.80 4.52 -0.65
CA ILE A 29 15.08 4.60 -2.09
C ILE A 29 14.84 6.02 -2.61
N LEU A 30 13.73 6.65 -2.23
CA LEU A 30 13.40 8.03 -2.59
C LEU A 30 14.45 9.00 -2.04
N GLY A 31 14.78 8.89 -0.76
CA GLY A 31 15.81 9.71 -0.12
C GLY A 31 17.17 9.60 -0.81
N CYS A 32 17.64 8.37 -1.06
CA CYS A 32 18.87 8.12 -1.80
C CYS A 32 18.82 8.71 -3.22
N SER A 33 17.69 8.60 -3.90
CA SER A 33 17.52 9.11 -5.27
C SER A 33 17.58 10.64 -5.31
N ILE A 34 16.99 11.32 -4.32
CA ILE A 34 17.10 12.77 -4.14
C ILE A 34 18.55 13.17 -3.83
N ALA A 35 19.23 12.44 -2.93
CA ALA A 35 20.62 12.70 -2.58
C ALA A 35 21.56 12.62 -3.79
N LEU A 36 21.39 11.62 -4.65
CA LEU A 36 22.17 11.44 -5.87
C LEU A 36 22.00 12.62 -6.83
N ARG A 37 20.78 13.15 -6.96
CA ARG A 37 20.51 14.32 -7.83
C ARG A 37 21.16 15.59 -7.34
N HIS A 38 21.21 15.79 -6.03
CA HIS A 38 21.84 16.95 -5.42
C HIS A 38 23.35 16.80 -5.23
N GLN A 39 23.96 15.71 -5.74
CA GLN A 39 25.38 15.39 -5.54
C GLN A 39 25.78 15.49 -4.06
N ALA A 40 24.89 15.01 -3.17
CA ALA A 40 25.09 15.16 -1.75
C ALA A 40 26.32 14.38 -1.28
N ASP A 41 27.10 14.99 -0.39
CA ASP A 41 28.19 14.31 0.31
C ASP A 41 27.69 13.05 1.03
N PRO A 42 28.58 12.10 1.41
CA PRO A 42 28.18 10.87 2.08
C PRO A 42 27.30 11.09 3.33
N ARG A 43 27.52 12.19 4.06
CA ARG A 43 26.68 12.59 5.20
C ARG A 43 25.29 13.05 4.74
N GLY A 44 25.24 13.87 3.69
CA GLY A 44 23.98 14.31 3.08
C GLY A 44 23.18 13.14 2.54
N PHE A 45 23.84 12.15 1.90
CA PHE A 45 23.19 10.93 1.42
C PHE A 45 22.47 10.17 2.54
N VAL A 46 23.14 9.96 3.67
CA VAL A 46 22.53 9.31 4.85
C VAL A 46 21.38 10.16 5.40
N CYS A 47 21.54 11.48 5.49
CA CYS A 47 20.48 12.38 5.95
C CYS A 47 19.23 12.32 5.06
N PHE A 48 19.38 12.33 3.74
CA PHE A 48 18.25 12.23 2.81
C PHE A 48 17.59 10.85 2.87
N ALA A 49 18.36 9.77 3.00
CA ALA A 49 17.81 8.42 3.18
C ALA A 49 16.96 8.33 4.46
N ILE A 50 17.46 8.86 5.58
CA ILE A 50 16.73 8.92 6.85
C ILE A 50 15.49 9.81 6.73
N ALA A 51 15.60 10.98 6.09
CA ALA A 51 14.46 11.87 5.88
C ALA A 51 13.35 11.18 5.06
N GLY A 52 13.72 10.49 3.98
CA GLY A 52 12.77 9.71 3.17
C GLY A 52 12.12 8.57 3.97
N MET A 53 12.90 7.84 4.76
CA MET A 53 12.38 6.83 5.70
C MET A 53 11.36 7.42 6.68
N MET A 54 11.65 8.57 7.29
CA MET A 54 10.75 9.21 8.26
C MET A 54 9.43 9.65 7.61
N VAL A 55 9.49 10.25 6.41
CA VAL A 55 8.29 10.70 5.67
C VAL A 55 7.41 9.53 5.27
N CYS A 56 7.99 8.44 4.75
CA CYS A 56 7.24 7.28 4.27
C CYS A 56 6.77 6.35 5.40
N CYS A 57 7.35 6.42 6.60
CA CYS A 57 6.92 5.63 7.76
C CYS A 57 5.44 5.86 8.13
N LEU A 58 4.96 7.12 8.02
CA LEU A 58 3.59 7.50 8.33
C LEU A 58 2.55 6.78 7.44
N PRO A 59 2.66 6.80 6.10
CA PRO A 59 1.84 5.97 5.21
C PRO A 59 1.86 4.48 5.59
N GLY A 60 3.03 3.91 5.90
CA GLY A 60 3.13 2.50 6.31
C GLY A 60 2.37 2.18 7.58
N LEU A 61 2.42 3.07 8.58
CA LEU A 61 1.64 2.94 9.81
C LEU A 61 0.14 3.00 9.52
N VAL A 62 -0.31 4.01 8.77
CA VAL A 62 -1.72 4.21 8.41
C VAL A 62 -2.24 2.98 7.66
N PHE A 63 -1.58 2.56 6.60
CA PHE A 63 -2.01 1.42 5.80
C PHE A 63 -1.91 0.08 6.53
N GLY A 64 -0.92 -0.07 7.43
CA GLY A 64 -0.82 -1.23 8.32
C GLY A 64 -2.01 -1.35 9.27
N LEU A 65 -2.51 -0.22 9.79
CA LEU A 65 -3.65 -0.18 10.72
C LEU A 65 -5.00 -0.37 10.03
N PHE A 66 -5.18 0.16 8.81
CA PHE A 66 -6.46 0.13 8.09
C PHE A 66 -6.68 -1.12 7.21
N SER A 67 -5.66 -1.96 7.04
CA SER A 67 -5.80 -3.14 6.21
C SER A 67 -6.41 -4.31 7.00
N ASP A 68 -7.58 -4.76 6.60
CA ASP A 68 -8.25 -5.95 7.18
C ASP A 68 -7.51 -7.27 6.85
N ARG A 69 -6.65 -7.26 5.81
CA ARG A 69 -5.94 -8.46 5.32
C ARG A 69 -4.49 -8.12 4.96
N PRO A 70 -3.52 -8.42 5.84
CA PRO A 70 -2.12 -7.98 5.70
C PRO A 70 -1.52 -8.38 4.35
N ASP A 71 -1.73 -9.63 3.97
CA ASP A 71 -1.08 -10.20 2.79
C ASP A 71 -1.59 -9.50 1.52
N HIS A 72 -2.89 -9.22 1.41
CA HIS A 72 -3.43 -8.59 0.21
C HIS A 72 -3.03 -7.13 0.05
N SER A 73 -2.97 -6.35 1.14
CA SER A 73 -2.51 -4.96 1.02
C SER A 73 -1.02 -4.87 0.70
N LEU A 74 -0.20 -5.81 1.19
CA LEU A 74 1.23 -5.82 0.90
C LEU A 74 1.52 -6.22 -0.54
N HIS A 75 0.86 -7.27 -1.03
CA HIS A 75 0.94 -7.66 -2.45
C HIS A 75 0.35 -6.59 -3.36
N GLY A 76 -0.73 -5.93 -2.93
CA GLY A 76 -1.31 -4.79 -3.63
C GLY A 76 -0.31 -3.64 -3.74
N ALA A 77 0.32 -3.24 -2.64
CA ALA A 77 1.36 -2.21 -2.61
C ALA A 77 2.49 -2.50 -3.59
N LEU A 78 3.06 -3.71 -3.50
CA LEU A 78 4.13 -4.20 -4.36
C LEU A 78 3.70 -4.20 -5.83
N GLY A 79 2.54 -4.78 -6.12
CA GLY A 79 2.00 -4.86 -7.48
C GLY A 79 1.76 -3.47 -8.08
N GLY A 80 1.19 -2.55 -7.30
CA GLY A 80 0.95 -1.18 -7.71
C GLY A 80 2.24 -0.40 -7.92
N ALA A 81 3.24 -0.53 -7.05
CA ALA A 81 4.55 0.10 -7.20
C ALA A 81 5.29 -0.43 -8.45
N LEU A 82 5.22 -1.74 -8.72
CA LEU A 82 5.77 -2.35 -9.93
C LEU A 82 5.04 -1.90 -11.19
N LEU A 83 3.72 -1.76 -11.15
CA LEU A 83 2.93 -1.21 -12.26
C LEU A 83 3.29 0.25 -12.54
N GLY A 84 3.44 1.06 -11.49
CA GLY A 84 3.91 2.44 -11.59
C GLY A 84 5.30 2.52 -12.22
N LEU A 85 6.22 1.67 -11.77
CA LEU A 85 7.57 1.58 -12.34
C LEU A 85 7.53 1.16 -13.82
N THR A 86 6.77 0.12 -14.15
CA THR A 86 6.62 -0.36 -15.53
C THR A 86 6.03 0.73 -16.43
N MET A 87 5.00 1.44 -15.97
CA MET A 87 4.43 2.58 -16.69
C MET A 87 5.44 3.70 -16.91
N ALA A 88 6.24 4.03 -15.88
CA ALA A 88 7.25 5.06 -15.98
C ALA A 88 8.34 4.70 -17.01
N VAL A 89 8.72 3.43 -17.10
CA VAL A 89 9.65 2.89 -18.11
C VAL A 89 9.02 2.89 -19.50
N CYS A 90 7.79 2.39 -19.64
CA CYS A 90 7.11 2.30 -20.93
C CYS A 90 6.87 3.66 -21.59
N LEU A 91 6.56 4.68 -20.78
CA LEU A 91 6.32 6.03 -21.26
C LEU A 91 7.60 6.76 -21.72
N HIS A 92 8.77 6.11 -21.72
CA HIS A 92 10.07 6.71 -22.09
C HIS A 92 10.20 8.11 -21.49
N LEU A 93 9.94 8.22 -20.18
CA LEU A 93 10.10 9.46 -19.43
C LEU A 93 11.60 9.70 -19.23
N ASP A 94 12.27 10.03 -20.33
CA ASP A 94 13.71 9.87 -20.55
C ASP A 94 14.60 10.80 -19.71
N SER A 95 14.07 11.62 -18.81
CA SER A 95 14.92 12.60 -18.09
C SER A 95 14.40 13.12 -16.76
N ARG A 96 13.20 12.74 -16.31
CA ARG A 96 12.64 13.28 -15.07
C ARG A 96 12.38 12.16 -14.08
N SER A 97 13.43 11.84 -13.35
CA SER A 97 13.42 10.92 -12.21
C SER A 97 12.35 11.28 -11.17
N GLU A 98 11.91 12.55 -11.09
CA GLU A 98 10.74 13.00 -10.30
C GLU A 98 9.44 12.29 -10.71
N ILE A 99 9.24 12.10 -12.01
CA ILE A 99 8.02 11.49 -12.53
C ILE A 99 8.02 9.99 -12.20
N VAL A 100 9.18 9.32 -12.34
CA VAL A 100 9.32 7.90 -11.97
C VAL A 100 9.00 7.67 -10.49
N GLU A 101 9.55 8.52 -9.61
CA GLU A 101 9.27 8.46 -8.17
C GLU A 101 7.79 8.70 -7.86
N LEU A 102 7.17 9.67 -8.52
CA LEU A 102 5.74 9.94 -8.38
C LEU A 102 4.89 8.74 -8.81
N PHE A 103 5.20 8.11 -9.95
CA PHE A 103 4.49 6.91 -10.41
C PHE A 103 4.69 5.72 -9.47
N LEU A 104 5.89 5.57 -8.89
CA LEU A 104 6.16 4.52 -7.91
C LEU A 104 5.35 4.73 -6.63
N LEU A 105 5.26 5.97 -6.17
CA LEU A 105 4.53 6.37 -4.97
C LEU A 105 3.01 6.28 -5.18
N CYS A 106 2.49 6.83 -6.27
CA CYS A 106 1.09 6.71 -6.67
C CYS A 106 0.70 5.25 -6.90
N GLY A 107 1.55 4.48 -7.57
CA GLY A 107 1.36 3.06 -7.78
C GLY A 107 1.26 2.30 -6.46
N GLY A 108 2.18 2.53 -5.52
CA GLY A 108 2.13 1.92 -4.19
C GLY A 108 0.87 2.28 -3.41
N ILE A 109 0.45 3.56 -3.42
CA ILE A 109 -0.78 4.01 -2.74
C ILE A 109 -2.02 3.36 -3.36
N VAL A 110 -2.14 3.41 -4.69
CA VAL A 110 -3.28 2.79 -5.41
C VAL A 110 -3.28 1.28 -5.16
N GLY A 111 -2.11 0.65 -5.21
CA GLY A 111 -1.92 -0.76 -4.96
C GLY A 111 -2.36 -1.19 -3.55
N VAL A 112 -2.04 -0.42 -2.52
CA VAL A 112 -2.49 -0.69 -1.15
C VAL A 112 -4.01 -0.55 -0.99
N THR A 113 -4.61 0.43 -1.68
CA THR A 113 -6.02 0.81 -1.51
C THR A 113 -6.97 -0.02 -2.37
N LEU A 114 -6.52 -0.51 -3.53
CA LEU A 114 -7.33 -1.31 -4.46
C LEU A 114 -7.93 -2.58 -3.81
N PRO A 115 -7.17 -3.41 -3.07
CA PRO A 115 -7.70 -4.61 -2.44
C PRO A 115 -8.77 -4.30 -1.39
N ALA A 116 -8.62 -3.19 -0.66
CA ALA A 116 -9.62 -2.75 0.30
C ALA A 116 -10.91 -2.31 -0.40
N TYR A 117 -10.78 -1.54 -1.48
CA TYR A 117 -11.92 -1.09 -2.29
C TYR A 117 -12.68 -2.24 -2.95
N VAL A 118 -11.97 -3.19 -3.59
CA VAL A 118 -12.56 -4.37 -4.23
C VAL A 118 -13.29 -5.25 -3.21
N ASN A 119 -12.69 -5.49 -2.03
CA ASN A 119 -13.37 -6.25 -0.98
C ASN A 119 -14.63 -5.54 -0.46
N GLY A 120 -14.60 -4.21 -0.36
CA GLY A 120 -15.78 -3.41 -0.02
C GLY A 120 -16.92 -3.59 -1.02
N LEU A 121 -16.60 -3.52 -2.33
CA LEU A 121 -17.56 -3.75 -3.40
C LEU A 121 -18.14 -5.17 -3.40
N ILE A 122 -17.30 -6.19 -3.21
CA ILE A 122 -17.76 -7.59 -3.13
C ILE A 122 -18.72 -7.78 -1.95
N LYS A 123 -18.41 -7.21 -0.78
CA LYS A 123 -19.32 -7.25 0.39
C LYS A 123 -20.65 -6.57 0.07
N LEU A 124 -20.64 -5.39 -0.54
CA LEU A 124 -21.84 -4.66 -0.93
C LEU A 124 -22.70 -5.45 -1.94
N ALA A 125 -22.07 -6.01 -2.97
CA ALA A 125 -22.72 -6.85 -3.96
C ALA A 125 -23.37 -8.10 -3.31
N SER A 126 -22.69 -8.73 -2.35
CA SER A 126 -23.23 -9.88 -1.63
C SER A 126 -24.43 -9.56 -0.72
N ILE A 127 -24.49 -8.33 -0.18
CA ILE A 127 -25.63 -7.87 0.62
C ILE A 127 -26.82 -7.57 -0.30
N ALA A 128 -26.56 -6.92 -1.44
CA ALA A 128 -27.57 -6.62 -2.44
C ALA A 128 -28.21 -7.90 -2.99
N SER A 129 -27.41 -8.93 -3.32
CA SER A 129 -27.92 -10.21 -3.84
C SER A 129 -28.78 -10.95 -2.82
N ARG A 130 -28.42 -10.96 -1.53
CA ARG A 130 -29.25 -11.54 -0.46
C ARG A 130 -30.60 -10.83 -0.33
N ARG A 131 -30.63 -9.51 -0.45
CA ARG A 131 -31.89 -8.73 -0.38
C ARG A 131 -32.80 -9.02 -1.58
N LEU A 132 -32.23 -9.25 -2.76
CA LEU A 132 -32.99 -9.63 -3.96
C LEU A 132 -33.55 -11.05 -3.85
N SER A 133 -32.77 -12.00 -3.31
CA SER A 133 -33.23 -13.38 -3.10
C SER A 133 -34.39 -13.49 -2.10
N MET A 134 -34.42 -12.65 -1.04
CA MET A 134 -35.54 -12.60 -0.09
C MET A 134 -36.79 -11.91 -0.64
N ARG A 135 -36.69 -11.22 -1.78
CA ARG A 135 -37.83 -10.55 -2.42
C ARG A 135 -38.52 -11.39 -3.49
N GLN A 136 -38.06 -12.60 -3.79
CA GLN A 136 -38.83 -13.49 -4.65
C GLN A 136 -39.99 -14.08 -3.85
N PRO A 137 -41.24 -13.66 -4.11
CA PRO A 137 -42.39 -14.24 -3.44
C PRO A 137 -42.48 -15.69 -3.91
N HIS A 138 -42.66 -16.62 -2.97
CA HIS A 138 -43.11 -17.97 -3.29
C HIS A 138 -44.45 -17.85 -4.02
N SER A 139 -44.38 -17.90 -5.35
CA SER A 139 -45.52 -18.18 -6.22
C SER A 139 -45.91 -19.63 -5.96
N THR A 140 -46.69 -19.85 -4.90
CA THR A 140 -47.41 -21.10 -4.65
C THR A 140 -48.42 -21.28 -5.77
N ARG A 141 -48.07 -22.15 -6.73
CA ARG A 141 -49.04 -22.88 -7.55
C ARG A 141 -49.16 -24.28 -7.00
#